data_AF-A0A9E3XIE5-F1
#
_entry.id   AF-A0A9E3XIE5-F1
#
_cell.length_a   1.000
_cell.length_b   1.000
_cell.length_c   1.000
_cell.angle_alpha   90.00
_cell.angle_beta   90.00
_cell.angle_gamma   90.00
#
_symmetry.space_group_name_H-M   'P 1'
#
loop_
_entity.id
_entity.type
_entity.pdbx_description
1 polymer ?
#
loop_
_entity_poly.entity_id
_entity_poly.type
_entity_poly.pdbx_seq_one_letter_code
_entity_poly.pdbx_strand_id
1 'polypeptide(L)'
;MTTFDQQSIPCAVCGEESRHQILLSSNQLGSPDLDLRPAKMLRSTIKFQFDLPWFAGYLVKYFDWILLGMFGNYLYYHHARRKIIEAKLRNRSPQARQVAIEKMGGGSGKAVIIILLALLAAILGPALIAQW
;
A
#
# COMPACT_ATOMS: atom_id res chain seq x y z
N MET A 1 15.30 -28.68 -29.61
CA MET A 1 13.87 -28.36 -29.48
C MET A 1 13.63 -27.89 -28.04
N THR A 2 12.88 -26.81 -27.82
CA THR A 2 12.53 -26.30 -26.49
C THR A 2 11.12 -26.75 -26.14
N THR A 3 10.94 -27.40 -24.99
CA THR A 3 9.65 -27.92 -24.53
C THR A 3 9.21 -27.13 -23.30
N PHE A 4 7.99 -26.59 -23.36
CA PHE A 4 7.37 -25.87 -22.27
C PHE A 4 6.16 -26.66 -21.78
N ASP A 5 5.98 -26.70 -20.46
CA ASP A 5 4.82 -27.26 -19.80
C ASP A 5 4.11 -26.17 -18.99
N GLN A 6 2.78 -26.25 -18.89
CA GLN A 6 2.00 -25.31 -18.10
C GLN A 6 1.59 -25.96 -16.80
N GLN A 7 2.09 -25.43 -15.69
CA GLN A 7 1.75 -25.91 -14.35
C GLN A 7 1.05 -24.80 -13.56
N SER A 8 -0.01 -25.18 -12.83
CA SER A 8 -0.61 -24.34 -11.81
C SER A 8 0.15 -24.53 -10.50
N ILE A 9 0.69 -23.44 -9.95
CA ILE A 9 1.37 -23.46 -8.66
C ILE A 9 0.55 -22.59 -7.70
N PRO A 10 0.18 -23.11 -6.51
CA PRO A 10 -0.53 -22.31 -5.51
C PRO A 10 0.43 -21.30 -4.86
N CYS A 11 -0.03 -20.06 -4.72
CA CYS A 11 0.73 -19.03 -4.00
C CYS A 11 0.81 -19.35 -2.50
N ALA A 12 2.02 -19.37 -1.94
CA ALA A 12 2.24 -19.65 -0.51
C ALA A 12 1.68 -18.56 0.43
N VAL A 13 1.32 -17.38 -0.09
CA VAL A 13 0.84 -16.23 0.70
C VAL A 13 -0.68 -16.08 0.64
N CYS A 14 -1.28 -16.13 -0.55
CA CYS A 14 -2.72 -15.93 -0.73
C CYS A 14 -3.50 -17.21 -1.10
N GLY A 15 -2.83 -18.32 -1.42
CA GLY A 15 -3.48 -19.57 -1.80
C GLY A 15 -4.06 -19.61 -3.22
N GLU A 16 -3.98 -18.50 -3.96
CA GLU A 16 -4.51 -18.42 -5.33
C GLU A 16 -3.58 -19.13 -6.33
N GLU A 17 -4.16 -19.79 -7.34
CA GLU A 17 -3.39 -20.51 -8.36
C GLU A 17 -2.86 -19.54 -9.43
N SER A 18 -1.55 -19.57 -9.66
CA SER A 18 -0.93 -18.90 -10.79
C SER A 18 -0.47 -19.90 -11.85
N ARG A 19 -0.66 -19.54 -13.14
CA ARG A 19 -0.22 -20.37 -14.28
C ARG A 19 1.20 -19.99 -14.67
N HIS A 20 2.12 -20.93 -14.57
CA HIS A 20 3.52 -20.73 -14.95
C HIS A 20 3.86 -21.63 -16.13
N GLN A 21 4.68 -21.09 -17.04
CA GLN A 21 5.31 -21.90 -18.08
C GLN A 21 6.66 -22.37 -17.57
N ILE A 22 6.78 -23.66 -17.31
CA ILE A 22 8.03 -24.27 -16.85
C ILE A 22 8.76 -24.83 -18.07
N LEU A 23 10.04 -24.50 -18.16
CA LEU A 23 10.93 -25.04 -19.18
C LEU A 23 11.37 -26.45 -18.75
N LEU A 24 10.79 -27.48 -19.37
CA LEU A 24 11.14 -28.88 -19.08
C LEU A 24 12.48 -29.29 -19.72
N SER A 25 12.71 -28.83 -20.95
CA SER A 25 13.93 -29.13 -21.68
C SER A 25 14.27 -28.00 -22.63
N SER A 26 15.54 -27.61 -22.64
CA SER A 26 16.06 -26.62 -23.57
C SER A 26 17.30 -27.17 -24.26
N ASN A 27 17.51 -26.77 -25.50
CA ASN A 27 18.68 -27.18 -26.24
C ASN A 27 19.91 -26.43 -25.69
N GLN A 28 20.95 -27.14 -25.28
CA GLN A 28 22.24 -26.55 -24.86
C GLN A 28 23.10 -26.13 -26.06
N LEU A 29 22.48 -25.78 -27.19
CA LEU A 29 23.21 -25.43 -28.40
C LEU A 29 23.86 -24.04 -28.21
N GLY A 30 25.16 -24.03 -27.93
CA GLY A 30 25.98 -22.84 -27.69
C GLY A 30 26.86 -23.00 -26.44
N SER A 31 28.10 -22.52 -26.48
CA SER A 31 28.96 -22.50 -25.30
C SER A 31 28.43 -21.51 -24.26
N PRO A 32 28.54 -21.81 -22.95
CA PRO A 32 28.32 -20.82 -21.91
C PRO A 32 29.27 -19.63 -22.13
N ASP A 33 28.81 -18.42 -21.84
CA ASP A 33 29.69 -17.24 -21.82
C ASP A 33 30.77 -17.43 -20.75
N LEU A 34 31.88 -16.70 -20.85
CA LEU A 34 32.99 -16.72 -19.87
C LEU A 34 32.54 -16.50 -18.41
N ASP A 35 31.34 -15.94 -18.20
CA ASP A 35 30.73 -15.66 -16.91
C ASP A 35 29.90 -16.85 -16.33
N LEU A 36 30.04 -18.07 -16.86
CA LEU A 36 29.23 -19.26 -16.49
C LEU A 36 27.72 -19.08 -16.70
N ARG A 37 27.29 -18.00 -17.37
CA ARG A 37 25.87 -17.79 -17.68
C ARG A 37 25.43 -18.81 -18.72
N PRO A 38 24.21 -19.36 -18.59
CA PRO A 38 23.68 -20.29 -19.57
C PRO A 38 23.63 -19.65 -20.96
N ALA A 39 23.84 -20.48 -21.99
CA ALA A 39 23.88 -20.06 -23.39
C ALA A 39 22.67 -19.19 -23.77
N LYS A 40 22.87 -18.24 -24.69
CA LYS A 40 21.90 -17.20 -25.06
C LYS A 40 20.48 -17.75 -25.33
N MET A 41 20.37 -18.90 -26.00
CA MET A 41 19.06 -19.54 -26.24
C MET A 41 18.33 -19.93 -24.96
N LEU A 42 19.04 -20.52 -23.98
CA LEU A 42 18.47 -20.83 -22.66
C LEU A 42 18.12 -19.55 -21.90
N ARG A 43 18.99 -18.54 -21.93
CA ARG A 43 18.75 -17.25 -21.26
C ARG A 43 17.51 -16.54 -21.81
N SER A 44 17.31 -16.53 -23.13
CA SER A 44 16.13 -15.91 -23.74
C SER A 44 14.81 -16.63 -23.44
N THR A 45 14.88 -17.90 -23.02
CA THR A 45 13.70 -18.68 -22.62
C THR A 45 13.35 -18.54 -21.14
N ILE A 46 14.26 -18.00 -20.32
CA ILE A 46 13.96 -17.66 -18.92
C ILE A 46 13.20 -16.32 -18.94
N LYS A 47 11.87 -16.37 -19.04
CA LYS A 47 11.03 -15.20 -18.77
C LYS A 47 11.03 -14.96 -17.26
N PHE A 48 11.38 -13.74 -16.84
CA PHE A 48 11.09 -13.26 -15.50
C PHE A 48 9.58 -13.08 -15.38
N GLN A 49 8.88 -14.16 -15.05
CA GLN A 49 7.46 -14.11 -14.78
C GLN A 49 7.32 -13.62 -13.35
N PHE A 50 7.22 -12.31 -13.18
CA PHE A 50 6.80 -11.73 -11.91
C PHE A 50 5.34 -12.10 -11.70
N ASP A 51 5.09 -12.99 -10.74
CA ASP A 51 3.75 -13.35 -10.36
C ASP A 51 3.12 -12.18 -9.60
N LEU A 52 2.34 -11.38 -10.32
CA LEU A 52 1.49 -10.30 -9.79
C LEU A 52 0.78 -10.62 -8.46
N PRO A 53 0.24 -11.84 -8.21
CA PRO A 53 -0.39 -12.14 -6.92
C PRO A 53 0.55 -12.07 -5.71
N TRP A 54 1.86 -12.31 -5.87
CA TRP A 54 2.82 -12.24 -4.77
C TRP A 54 3.05 -10.79 -4.32
N PHE A 55 3.14 -9.87 -5.28
CA PHE A 55 3.33 -8.45 -4.98
C PHE A 55 2.07 -7.84 -4.36
N ALA A 56 0.89 -8.20 -4.88
CA ALA A 56 -0.39 -7.75 -4.34
C ALA A 56 -0.62 -8.25 -2.91
N GLY A 57 -0.38 -9.53 -2.63
CA GLY A 57 -0.56 -10.10 -1.28
C GLY A 57 0.38 -9.49 -0.24
N TYR A 58 1.63 -9.20 -0.62
CA TYR A 58 2.58 -8.56 0.27
C TYR A 58 2.18 -7.10 0.56
N LEU A 59 1.80 -6.33 -0.47
CA LEU A 59 1.37 -4.94 -0.30
C LEU A 59 0.18 -4.81 0.64
N VAL A 60 -0.85 -5.64 0.49
CA VAL A 60 -2.05 -5.61 1.35
C VAL A 60 -1.69 -5.87 2.81
N LYS A 61 -0.81 -6.84 3.09
CA LYS A 61 -0.42 -7.20 4.46
C LYS A 61 0.28 -6.06 5.22
N TYR A 62 1.06 -5.24 4.52
CA TYR A 62 1.78 -4.12 5.13
C TYR A 62 1.07 -2.78 4.98
N PHE A 63 0.03 -2.69 4.15
CA PHE A 63 -0.70 -1.45 3.91
C PHE A 63 -1.31 -0.89 5.20
N ASP A 64 -1.93 -1.73 6.02
CA ASP A 64 -2.53 -1.31 7.30
C ASP A 64 -1.47 -0.75 8.26
N TRP A 65 -0.30 -1.37 8.32
CA TRP A 65 0.82 -0.92 9.15
C TRP A 65 1.39 0.41 8.65
N ILE A 66 1.50 0.59 7.33
CA ILE A 66 1.94 1.85 6.73
C ILE A 66 0.94 2.96 7.03
N LEU A 67 -0.36 2.71 6.85
CA LEU A 67 -1.42 3.66 7.17
C LEU A 67 -1.42 4.04 8.65
N LEU A 68 -1.28 3.06 9.54
CA LEU A 68 -1.18 3.31 10.98
C LEU A 68 0.05 4.15 11.32
N GLY A 69 1.19 3.86 10.72
CA GLY A 69 2.41 4.65 10.87
C GLY A 69 2.26 6.09 10.38
N MET A 70 1.67 6.27 9.20
CA MET A 70 1.40 7.61 8.63
C MET A 70 0.42 8.39 9.51
N PHE A 71 -0.63 7.74 10.02
CA PHE A 71 -1.60 8.36 10.92
C PHE A 71 -0.97 8.78 12.26
N GLY A 72 -0.16 7.91 12.86
CA GLY A 72 0.58 8.26 14.08
C GLY A 72 1.51 9.46 13.87
N ASN A 73 2.22 9.49 12.75
CA ASN A 73 3.10 10.61 12.41
C ASN A 73 2.31 11.91 12.19
N TYR A 74 1.16 11.85 11.51
CA TYR A 74 0.25 12.99 11.35
C TYR A 74 -0.20 13.55 12.70
N LEU A 75 -0.63 12.70 13.63
CA LEU A 75 -1.05 13.13 14.97
C LEU A 75 0.10 13.78 15.75
N TYR A 76 1.31 13.21 15.64
CA TYR A 76 2.50 13.78 16.25
C TYR A 76 2.81 15.19 15.72
N TYR A 77 2.83 15.36 14.39
CA TYR A 77 3.06 16.68 13.79
C TYR A 77 1.95 17.68 14.13
N HIS A 78 0.70 17.23 14.18
CA HIS A 78 -0.43 18.07 14.58
C HIS A 78 -0.29 18.53 16.04
N HIS A 79 0.11 17.64 16.95
CA HIS A 79 0.38 17.98 18.35
C HIS A 79 1.56 18.95 18.49
N ALA A 80 2.68 18.67 17.83
CA ALA A 80 3.87 19.53 17.84
C ALA A 80 3.54 20.94 17.32
N ARG A 81 2.77 21.03 16.23
CA ARG A 81 2.30 22.30 15.66
C ARG A 81 1.48 23.09 16.69
N ARG A 82 0.56 22.45 17.41
CA ARG A 82 -0.21 23.11 18.49
C ARG A 82 0.69 23.67 19.59
N LYS A 83 1.67 22.89 20.04
CA LYS A 83 2.63 23.35 21.07
C LYS A 83 3.46 24.56 20.62
N ILE A 84 3.93 24.56 19.38
CA ILE A 84 4.68 25.69 18.80
C ILE A 84 3.79 26.94 18.75
N ILE A 85 2.54 26.78 18.33
CA ILE A 85 1.55 27.86 18.28
C ILE A 85 1.29 28.40 19.69
N GLU A 86 1.01 27.54 20.66
CA GLU A 86 0.77 27.92 22.06
C GLU A 86 1.97 28.69 22.64
N ALA A 87 3.19 28.24 22.36
CA ALA A 87 4.42 28.93 22.76
C ALA A 87 4.53 30.32 22.13
N LYS A 88 4.28 30.46 20.82
CA LYS A 88 4.27 31.76 20.12
C LYS A 88 3.19 32.70 20.65
N LEU A 89 2.05 32.15 21.06
CA LEU A 89 0.94 32.91 21.62
C LEU A 89 1.19 33.33 23.06
N ARG A 90 2.07 32.66 23.82
CA ARG A 90 2.34 32.95 25.24
C ARG A 90 2.76 34.39 25.52
N ASN A 91 3.53 34.99 24.61
CA ASN A 91 4.05 36.34 24.77
C ASN A 91 3.21 37.43 24.06
N ARG A 92 2.03 37.08 23.55
CA ARG A 92 1.12 38.04 22.88
C ARG A 92 0.04 38.56 23.82
N SER A 93 -0.47 39.75 23.51
CA SER A 93 -1.62 40.34 24.21
C SER A 93 -2.88 39.44 24.10
N PRO A 94 -3.81 39.50 25.08
CA PRO A 94 -5.01 38.65 25.10
C PRO A 94 -5.88 38.79 23.85
N GLN A 95 -5.99 40.00 23.30
CA GLN A 95 -6.73 40.28 22.07
C GLN A 95 -6.06 39.63 20.85
N ALA A 96 -4.73 39.71 20.73
CA ALA A 96 -3.99 39.09 19.65
C ALA A 96 -4.03 37.54 19.70
N ARG A 97 -4.23 36.96 20.91
CA ARG A 97 -4.48 35.53 21.09
C ARG A 97 -5.84 35.10 20.55
N GLN A 98 -6.91 35.84 20.86
CA GLN A 98 -8.26 35.52 20.37
C GLN A 98 -8.34 35.57 18.83
N VAL A 99 -7.79 36.61 18.20
CA VAL A 99 -7.75 36.72 16.73
C VAL A 99 -6.94 35.59 16.10
N ALA A 100 -5.84 35.17 16.74
CA ALA A 100 -5.07 34.04 16.24
C ALA A 100 -5.84 32.72 16.35
N ILE A 101 -6.54 32.49 17.46
CA ILE A 101 -7.36 31.29 17.66
C ILE A 101 -8.50 31.24 16.63
N GLU A 102 -9.15 32.36 16.35
CA GLU A 102 -10.17 32.46 15.29
C GLU A 102 -9.59 32.18 13.90
N LYS A 103 -8.43 32.78 13.57
CA LYS A 103 -7.75 32.57 12.28
C LYS A 103 -7.24 31.14 12.10
N MET A 104 -6.88 30.45 13.19
CA MET A 104 -6.36 29.09 13.13
C MET A 104 -7.45 28.04 12.92
N GLY A 105 -8.73 28.44 12.83
CA GLY A 105 -9.81 27.60 12.33
C GLY A 105 -9.81 26.23 13.01
N GLY A 106 -10.13 26.21 14.29
CA GLY A 106 -10.23 24.94 15.03
C GLY A 106 -11.14 23.98 14.26
N GLY A 107 -10.64 22.78 13.97
CA GLY A 107 -11.41 21.74 13.28
C GLY A 107 -12.77 21.62 13.93
N SER A 108 -13.80 22.08 13.22
CA SER A 108 -15.13 22.19 13.81
C SER A 108 -15.60 20.79 14.20
N GLY A 109 -16.20 20.63 15.38
CA GLY A 109 -16.80 19.34 15.77
C GLY A 109 -17.77 18.80 14.70
N LYS A 110 -18.32 19.69 13.87
CA LYS A 110 -19.13 19.36 12.68
C LYS A 110 -18.37 18.49 11.67
N ALA A 111 -17.07 18.73 11.44
CA ALA A 111 -16.26 17.91 10.54
C ALA A 111 -16.10 16.47 11.07
N VAL A 112 -15.92 16.30 12.38
CA VAL A 112 -15.83 14.98 13.02
C VAL A 112 -17.17 14.23 12.90
N ILE A 113 -18.28 14.94 13.13
CA ILE A 113 -19.63 14.37 13.00
C ILE A 113 -19.91 13.95 11.55
N ILE A 114 -19.53 14.77 10.56
CA ILE A 114 -19.69 14.43 9.14
C ILE A 114 -18.88 13.18 8.77
N ILE A 115 -17.64 13.07 9.24
CA ILE A 115 -16.80 11.88 9.00
C ILE A 115 -17.41 10.63 9.65
N LEU A 116 -17.92 10.74 10.89
CA LEU A 116 -18.59 9.64 11.57
C LEU A 116 -19.86 9.19 10.84
N LEU A 117 -20.69 10.12 10.36
CA LEU A 117 -21.88 9.81 9.59
C LEU A 117 -21.54 9.14 8.24
N ALA A 118 -20.49 9.60 7.57
CA ALA A 118 -20.03 9.00 6.32
C ALA A 118 -19.53 7.56 6.51
N LEU A 119 -18.77 7.30 7.59
CA LEU A 119 -18.32 5.95 7.95
C LEU A 119 -19.51 5.04 8.29
N LEU A 120 -20.47 5.53 9.08
CA LEU A 120 -21.66 4.78 9.46
C LEU A 120 -22.51 4.41 8.24
N ALA A 121 -22.66 5.35 7.28
CA ALA A 121 -23.33 5.12 6.01
C ALA A 121 -22.59 4.10 5.13
N ALA A 122 -21.25 4.13 5.09
CA ALA A 122 -20.46 3.16 4.33
C ALA A 122 -20.56 1.74 4.88
N ILE A 123 -20.72 1.59 6.19
CA ILE A 123 -20.87 0.27 6.86
C ILE A 123 -22.30 -0.26 6.70
N LEU A 124 -23.32 0.58 6.87
CA LEU A 124 -24.73 0.16 6.84
C LEU A 124 -25.34 0.13 5.43
N GLY A 125 -24.83 0.93 4.50
CA GLY A 125 -25.33 1.03 3.12
C GLY A 125 -25.36 -0.32 2.37
N PRO A 126 -24.28 -1.12 2.40
CA PRO A 126 -24.27 -2.43 1.74
C PRO A 126 -25.30 -3.42 2.31
N ALA A 127 -25.56 -3.36 3.63
CA ALA A 127 -26.50 -4.25 4.30
C ALA A 127 -27.97 -3.93 3.96
N LEU A 128 -28.28 -2.65 3.70
CA LEU A 128 -29.62 -2.20 3.30
C LEU A 128 -29.92 -2.50 1.81
N ILE A 129 -28.90 -2.46 0.95
CA ILE A 129 -29.06 -2.76 -0.48
C ILE A 129 -29.23 -4.26 -0.74
N ALA A 130 -28.64 -5.12 0.10
CA ALA A 130 -28.74 -6.58 -0.05
C ALA A 130 -30.10 -7.18 0.36
N GLN A 131 -31.03 -6.37 0.90
CA GLN A 131 -32.38 -6.80 1.32
C GLN A 131 -33.49 -6.46 0.31
N TRP A 132 -33.14 -5.82 -0.81
CA TRP A 132 -34.02 -5.53 -1.95
C TRP A 132 -33.56 -6.29 -3.18
#